data_AF-A0A9P7ANU8-F1
#
_entry.id   AF-A0A9P7ANU8-F1
#
_cell.length_a   1.000
_cell.length_b   1.000
_cell.length_c   1.000
_cell.angle_alpha   90.00
_cell.angle_beta   90.00
_cell.angle_gamma   90.00
#
_symmetry.space_group_name_H-M   'P 1'
#
loop_
_entity.id
_entity.type
_entity.pdbx_description
1 polymer ?
#
loop_
_entity_poly.entity_id
_entity_poly.type
_entity_poly.pdbx_seq_one_letter_code
_entity_poly.pdbx_strand_id
1 'polypeptide(L)'
;MQYPDETIDISQLTMKEFVGHSRHLFTQMQDDQTEVDFIRFVLAARVGPLADEELDQYQVRLNCLQGIPTPPEIDITRDLDSVIGVSDTLPYTSTLSIWPLPPFRETLKKDNHVKSRAYNSQGAEIEVPMHKIPNMPLGKVQQRHVVRIFFPRLYSTEWPVDQLTQDKLALIYDQCLRPTMLEVVPESRDKWPTTYAAAYAQSRSRTGSLAFSSTDIPWYRLEQVATTLLAKLADLGPGFRDAYFGHELRGTKGATIHNGRDEDERRLAMDDLFEHVDVDSLDPEQWHVDVALTIGVPGHLARPELLQTADLPFTKAQYCVCTDDQWTMHFDRLFPETIENAKRQNFGRCTYYTKYVAFARVITKKSLSRARRVLKAEFDKLAWVPYTRTDRLWSSGKMQGAAWEMLPRGANRGGPAIAINPLRRRELVTLRVFDQPGNGDSESEGEE
;
A
#
# COMPACT_ATOMS: atom_id res chain seq x y z
N MET A 1 26.03 8.88 9.91
CA MET A 1 24.70 9.43 9.54
C MET A 1 23.64 8.38 9.82
N GLN A 2 22.74 8.66 10.77
CA GLN A 2 21.54 7.86 11.04
C GLN A 2 20.43 8.27 10.06
N TYR A 3 20.62 7.97 8.78
CA TYR A 3 19.55 8.13 7.80
C TYR A 3 18.57 6.96 7.95
N PRO A 4 17.24 7.16 8.04
CA PRO A 4 16.45 8.38 7.85
C PRO A 4 15.92 9.06 9.15
N ASP A 5 16.44 8.69 10.32
CA ASP A 5 15.81 8.97 11.64
C ASP A 5 16.39 10.21 12.36
N GLU A 6 17.00 11.15 11.63
CA GLU A 6 17.61 12.36 12.20
C GLU A 6 16.55 13.43 12.50
N THR A 7 16.59 14.05 13.69
CA THR A 7 15.76 15.23 14.02
C THR A 7 16.44 16.50 13.50
N ILE A 8 16.12 16.89 12.27
CA ILE A 8 16.63 18.08 11.57
C ILE A 8 15.47 19.04 11.30
N ASP A 9 15.69 20.34 11.45
CA ASP A 9 14.65 21.35 11.21
C ASP A 9 14.11 21.27 9.78
N ILE A 10 12.80 21.40 9.64
CA ILE A 10 12.11 21.25 8.36
C ILE A 10 11.62 22.62 7.86
N SER A 11 12.05 22.98 6.66
CA SER A 11 11.53 24.12 5.91
C SER A 11 10.70 23.64 4.71
N GLN A 12 9.79 24.48 4.22
CA GLN A 12 9.00 24.19 3.02
C GLN A 12 9.39 25.14 1.89
N LEU A 13 9.58 24.58 0.69
CA LEU A 13 9.76 25.36 -0.54
C LEU A 13 8.65 25.04 -1.55
N THR A 14 8.21 26.06 -2.27
CA THR A 14 7.41 25.89 -3.49
C THR A 14 8.23 25.17 -4.57
N MET A 15 7.57 24.61 -5.58
CA MET A 15 8.26 24.03 -6.74
C MET A 15 9.17 25.06 -7.43
N LYS A 16 8.71 26.32 -7.52
CA LYS A 16 9.47 27.41 -8.14
C LYS A 16 10.73 27.76 -7.35
N GLU A 17 10.63 27.83 -6.03
CA GLU A 17 11.77 28.11 -5.15
C GLU A 17 12.77 26.95 -5.13
N PHE A 18 12.29 25.70 -5.09
CA PHE A 18 13.15 24.52 -5.18
C PHE A 18 13.93 24.47 -6.50
N VAL A 19 13.24 24.71 -7.62
CA VAL A 19 13.89 24.79 -8.94
C VAL A 19 14.83 25.99 -9.03
N GLY A 20 14.46 27.14 -8.46
CA GLY A 20 15.31 28.31 -8.40
C GLY A 20 16.60 28.07 -7.62
N HIS A 21 16.50 27.45 -6.45
CA HIS A 21 17.63 27.18 -5.57
C HIS A 21 18.54 26.08 -6.13
N SER A 22 17.97 24.99 -6.66
CA SER A 22 18.75 23.96 -7.36
C SER A 22 19.50 24.52 -8.56
N ARG A 23 18.87 25.43 -9.33
CA ARG A 23 19.53 26.08 -10.48
C ARG A 23 20.66 27.00 -10.03
N HIS A 24 20.48 27.74 -8.93
CA HIS A 24 21.53 28.56 -8.33
C HIS A 24 22.73 27.71 -7.92
N LEU A 25 22.51 26.63 -7.16
CA LEU A 25 23.57 25.70 -6.76
C LEU A 25 24.27 25.08 -7.97
N PHE A 26 23.51 24.64 -8.98
CA PHE A 26 24.07 24.09 -10.22
C PHE A 26 24.98 25.09 -10.95
N THR A 27 24.61 26.37 -10.98
CA THR A 27 25.44 27.41 -11.61
C THR A 27 26.69 27.79 -10.81
N GLN A 28 26.70 27.49 -9.51
CA GLN A 28 27.84 27.72 -8.62
C GLN A 28 28.75 26.51 -8.46
N MET A 29 28.44 25.37 -9.10
CA MET A 29 29.29 24.18 -9.11
C MET A 29 30.63 24.49 -9.78
N GLN A 30 31.67 24.68 -8.97
CA GLN A 30 33.03 24.97 -9.43
C GLN A 30 34.07 23.97 -8.87
N ASP A 31 33.70 23.24 -7.82
CA ASP A 31 34.52 22.27 -7.12
C ASP A 31 33.69 21.12 -6.53
N ASP A 32 34.38 20.12 -5.98
CA ASP A 32 33.76 18.92 -5.39
C ASP A 32 32.79 19.27 -4.25
N GLN A 33 33.03 20.36 -3.51
CA GLN A 33 32.20 20.75 -2.37
C GLN A 33 30.85 21.34 -2.83
N THR A 34 30.90 22.26 -3.79
CA THR A 34 29.70 22.86 -4.41
C THR A 34 28.90 21.85 -5.24
N GLU A 35 29.56 20.84 -5.83
CA GLU A 35 28.89 19.69 -6.46
C GLU A 35 28.14 18.82 -5.44
N VAL A 36 28.78 18.52 -4.30
CA VAL A 36 28.14 17.76 -3.21
C VAL A 36 26.94 18.51 -2.65
N ASP A 37 27.00 19.83 -2.50
CA ASP A 37 25.89 20.63 -2.00
C ASP A 37 24.69 20.65 -2.98
N PHE A 38 24.94 20.72 -4.28
CA PHE A 38 23.90 20.54 -5.30
C PHE A 38 23.24 19.15 -5.24
N ILE A 39 24.06 18.09 -5.17
CA ILE A 39 23.57 16.70 -5.11
C ILE A 39 22.75 16.48 -3.83
N ARG A 40 23.22 16.98 -2.67
CA ARG A 40 22.51 16.88 -1.39
C ARG A 40 21.19 17.64 -1.40
N PHE A 41 21.16 18.82 -2.00
CA PHE A 41 19.91 19.57 -2.13
C PHE A 41 18.91 18.86 -3.06
N VAL A 42 19.33 18.40 -4.24
CA VAL A 42 18.41 17.83 -5.24
C VAL A 42 17.95 16.41 -4.88
N LEU A 43 18.83 15.57 -4.33
CA LEU A 43 18.51 14.16 -4.04
C LEU A 43 18.04 13.92 -2.60
N ALA A 44 18.49 14.73 -1.65
CA ALA A 44 18.20 14.54 -0.23
C ALA A 44 17.50 15.75 0.42
N ALA A 45 17.23 16.80 -0.36
CA ALA A 45 16.58 18.03 0.10
C ALA A 45 17.25 18.66 1.33
N ARG A 46 18.59 18.58 1.43
CA ARG A 46 19.34 19.21 2.53
C ARG A 46 19.96 20.53 2.12
N VAL A 47 19.93 21.49 3.03
CA VAL A 47 20.62 22.79 2.90
C VAL A 47 21.52 22.98 4.12
N GLY A 48 22.71 23.54 3.90
CA GLY A 48 23.72 23.81 4.93
C GLY A 48 25.03 23.04 4.71
N PRO A 49 26.18 23.61 5.13
CA PRO A 49 27.50 23.04 4.89
C PRO A 49 27.71 21.73 5.66
N LEU A 50 28.52 20.83 5.09
CA LEU A 50 28.94 19.57 5.74
C LEU A 50 29.93 19.79 6.90
N ALA A 51 30.70 20.88 6.83
CA ALA A 51 31.92 21.06 7.61
C ALA A 51 31.79 22.07 8.76
N ASP A 52 30.64 22.72 8.92
CA ASP A 52 30.45 23.78 9.90
C ASP A 52 29.28 23.45 10.82
N GLU A 53 29.58 23.08 12.07
CA GLU A 53 28.60 22.73 13.10
C GLU A 53 27.84 23.96 13.64
N GLU A 54 28.29 25.17 13.31
CA GLU A 54 27.66 26.43 13.74
C GLU A 54 26.55 26.95 12.80
N LEU A 55 26.39 26.38 11.59
CA LEU A 55 25.33 26.77 10.65
C LEU A 55 24.21 25.73 10.61
N ASP A 56 22.97 26.19 10.79
CA ASP A 56 21.78 25.34 10.83
C ASP A 56 21.63 24.52 9.54
N GLN A 57 21.77 23.20 9.66
CA GLN A 57 21.34 22.28 8.62
C GLN A 57 19.83 22.08 8.72
N TYR A 58 19.13 22.23 7.59
CA TYR A 58 17.69 21.98 7.53
C TYR A 58 17.31 21.15 6.32
N GLN A 59 16.20 20.41 6.45
CA GLN A 59 15.61 19.63 5.39
C GLN A 59 14.49 20.43 4.74
N VAL A 60 14.49 20.47 3.43
CA VAL A 60 13.41 21.05 2.63
C VAL A 60 12.38 19.98 2.31
N ARG A 61 11.11 20.29 2.56
CA ARG A 61 9.98 19.55 1.99
C ARG A 61 9.36 20.37 0.86
N LEU A 62 9.16 19.70 -0.27
CA LEU A 62 8.54 20.32 -1.43
C LEU A 62 7.04 20.46 -1.18
N ASN A 63 6.55 21.68 -1.10
CA ASN A 63 5.13 21.98 -1.05
C ASN A 63 4.66 22.40 -2.44
N CYS A 64 4.22 21.42 -3.23
CA CYS A 64 3.78 21.64 -4.61
C CYS A 64 2.52 22.52 -4.73
N LEU A 65 1.83 22.82 -3.63
CA LEU A 65 0.62 23.64 -3.59
C LEU A 65 0.91 25.11 -3.20
N GLN A 66 2.05 25.37 -2.57
CA GLN A 66 2.44 26.71 -2.15
C GLN A 66 2.79 27.57 -3.38
N GLY A 67 2.28 28.80 -3.43
CA GLY A 67 2.52 29.74 -4.54
C GLY A 67 1.65 29.56 -5.79
N ILE A 68 0.69 28.63 -5.79
CA ILE A 68 -0.33 28.54 -6.84
C ILE A 68 -1.44 29.56 -6.54
N PRO A 69 -1.73 30.55 -7.42
CA PRO A 69 -2.67 31.65 -7.15
C PRO A 69 -4.10 31.20 -6.87
N THR A 70 -4.46 30.04 -7.42
CA THR A 70 -5.71 29.34 -7.16
C THR A 70 -5.33 27.87 -7.12
N PRO A 71 -5.26 27.22 -5.94
CA PRO A 71 -5.02 25.79 -5.89
C PRO A 71 -6.05 25.13 -6.81
N PRO A 72 -5.64 24.20 -7.70
CA PRO A 72 -6.62 23.49 -8.50
C PRO A 72 -7.64 22.86 -7.55
N GLU A 73 -8.90 22.79 -7.97
CA GLU A 73 -9.92 22.08 -7.21
C GLU A 73 -9.43 20.64 -7.03
N ILE A 74 -8.93 20.29 -5.85
CA ILE A 74 -8.42 18.95 -5.60
C ILE A 74 -9.55 18.09 -5.05
N ASP A 75 -9.77 16.93 -5.66
CA ASP A 75 -10.61 15.89 -5.09
C ASP A 75 -9.76 15.12 -4.08
N ILE A 76 -10.20 15.07 -2.83
CA ILE A 76 -9.54 14.25 -1.81
C ILE A 76 -10.46 13.09 -1.53
N THR A 77 -9.95 11.88 -1.73
CA THR A 77 -10.64 10.65 -1.34
C THR A 77 -9.78 9.93 -0.32
N ARG A 78 -10.40 9.40 0.73
CA ARG A 78 -9.75 8.58 1.75
C ARG A 78 -10.35 7.18 1.72
N ASP A 79 -9.55 6.17 2.02
CA ASP A 79 -9.98 4.78 2.25
C ASP A 79 -9.32 4.31 3.56
N LEU A 80 -10.09 3.75 4.48
CA LEU A 80 -9.57 3.24 5.75
C LEU A 80 -9.21 1.76 5.56
N ASP A 81 -7.92 1.49 5.35
CA ASP A 81 -7.44 0.15 4.96
C ASP A 81 -7.39 -0.81 6.16
N SER A 82 -6.90 -0.32 7.31
CA SER A 82 -6.82 -1.12 8.53
C SER A 82 -6.73 -0.27 9.80
N VAL A 83 -7.01 -0.89 10.94
CA VAL A 83 -6.74 -0.32 12.26
C VAL A 83 -5.84 -1.27 13.03
N ILE A 84 -4.84 -0.73 13.70
CA ILE A 84 -3.96 -1.46 14.58
C ILE A 84 -4.07 -0.88 15.97
N GLY A 85 -4.44 -1.70 16.93
CA GLY A 85 -4.58 -1.32 18.33
C GLY A 85 -3.73 -2.16 19.25
N VAL A 86 -3.34 -1.59 20.38
CA VAL A 86 -2.74 -2.30 21.52
C VAL A 86 -3.62 -2.11 22.75
N SER A 87 -3.89 -3.17 23.49
CA SER A 87 -4.59 -3.07 24.77
C SER A 87 -4.34 -4.27 25.68
N ASP A 88 -4.68 -4.13 26.95
CA ASP A 88 -4.70 -5.24 27.91
C ASP A 88 -6.10 -5.89 28.01
N THR A 89 -7.01 -5.55 27.09
CA THR A 89 -8.40 -6.02 27.06
C THR A 89 -8.76 -6.63 25.69
N LEU A 90 -10.01 -7.11 25.57
CA LEU A 90 -10.58 -7.58 24.31
C LEU A 90 -11.83 -6.74 24.02
N PRO A 91 -11.68 -5.54 23.42
CA PRO A 91 -12.74 -4.52 23.35
C PRO A 91 -13.73 -4.82 22.21
N TYR A 92 -14.30 -6.02 22.18
CA TYR A 92 -15.18 -6.46 21.10
C TYR A 92 -16.61 -6.61 21.58
N THR A 93 -17.56 -6.10 20.80
CA THR A 93 -19.01 -6.27 20.98
C THR A 93 -19.55 -7.50 20.22
N SER A 94 -18.66 -8.28 19.62
CA SER A 94 -18.96 -9.48 18.83
C SER A 94 -18.15 -10.70 19.30
N THR A 95 -18.58 -11.87 18.86
CA THR A 95 -17.93 -13.15 19.15
C THR A 95 -16.47 -13.18 18.67
N LEU A 96 -15.57 -13.68 19.54
CA LEU A 96 -14.17 -13.97 19.20
C LEU A 96 -13.99 -15.48 19.03
N SER A 97 -13.61 -15.92 17.84
CA SER A 97 -13.22 -17.31 17.57
C SER A 97 -11.77 -17.53 17.98
N ILE A 98 -11.53 -18.24 19.10
CA ILE A 98 -10.19 -18.51 19.62
C ILE A 98 -9.68 -19.86 19.12
N TRP A 99 -8.41 -19.93 18.73
CA TRP A 99 -7.78 -21.17 18.28
C TRP A 99 -7.08 -21.91 19.43
N PRO A 100 -7.36 -23.22 19.63
CA PRO A 100 -6.54 -24.07 20.48
C PRO A 100 -5.10 -24.21 19.94
N LEU A 101 -4.96 -24.32 18.62
CA LEU A 101 -3.67 -24.32 17.94
C LEU A 101 -3.60 -23.10 17.01
N PRO A 102 -2.69 -22.14 17.22
CA PRO A 102 -2.66 -20.92 16.42
C PRO A 102 -2.24 -21.19 14.97
N PRO A 103 -2.92 -20.60 13.97
CA PRO A 103 -2.47 -20.65 12.60
C PRO A 103 -1.23 -19.76 12.42
N PHE A 104 -0.04 -20.35 12.38
CA PHE A 104 1.26 -19.64 12.31
C PHE A 104 1.43 -18.64 11.15
N ARG A 105 0.55 -18.70 10.14
CA ARG A 105 0.48 -17.72 9.05
C ARG A 105 -0.04 -16.35 9.50
N GLU A 106 -0.80 -16.30 10.61
CA GLU A 106 -1.37 -15.07 11.15
C GLU A 106 -0.41 -14.37 12.13
N THR A 107 0.73 -14.99 12.50
CA THR A 107 1.76 -14.34 13.33
C THR A 107 2.26 -13.07 12.65
N LEU A 108 2.40 -11.98 13.40
CA LEU A 108 2.94 -10.73 12.86
C LEU A 108 4.45 -10.89 12.63
N LYS A 109 4.85 -10.89 11.36
CA LYS A 109 6.24 -11.08 10.91
C LYS A 109 6.79 -9.91 10.10
N LYS A 110 5.91 -9.03 9.63
CA LYS A 110 6.25 -7.90 8.78
C LYS A 110 5.94 -6.62 9.51
N ASP A 111 6.71 -5.59 9.18
CA ASP A 111 6.45 -4.27 9.69
C ASP A 111 5.06 -3.78 9.31
N ASN A 112 4.36 -3.31 10.34
CA ASN A 112 3.04 -2.69 10.26
C ASN A 112 3.11 -1.20 10.62
N HIS A 113 4.32 -0.64 10.74
CA HIS A 113 4.61 0.76 11.06
C HIS A 113 4.15 1.21 12.47
N VAL A 114 3.68 0.27 13.30
CA VAL A 114 3.31 0.53 14.69
C VAL A 114 4.41 0.00 15.61
N LYS A 115 4.78 0.83 16.58
CA LYS A 115 5.69 0.46 17.66
C LYS A 115 4.89 0.25 18.94
N SER A 116 5.43 -0.55 19.84
CA SER A 116 4.81 -0.85 21.13
C SER A 116 5.87 -1.12 22.18
N ARG A 117 5.46 -1.09 23.46
CA ARG A 117 6.31 -1.38 24.61
C ARG A 117 6.94 -2.77 24.51
N ALA A 118 8.24 -2.83 24.78
CA ALA A 118 9.03 -4.03 25.01
C ALA A 118 10.04 -3.77 26.13
N TYR A 119 10.76 -4.80 26.58
CA TYR A 119 11.77 -4.65 27.63
C TYR A 119 13.13 -5.11 27.13
N ASN A 120 14.17 -4.30 27.36
CA ASN A 120 15.54 -4.69 27.04
C ASN A 120 16.10 -5.70 28.07
N SER A 121 17.33 -6.18 27.84
CA SER A 121 17.98 -7.16 28.73
C SER A 121 18.23 -6.66 30.16
N GLN A 122 18.16 -5.35 30.39
CA GLN A 122 18.27 -4.71 31.71
C GLN A 122 16.90 -4.50 32.37
N GLY A 123 15.81 -4.85 31.69
CA GLY A 123 14.43 -4.69 32.17
C GLY A 123 13.87 -3.28 31.99
N ALA A 124 14.56 -2.37 31.29
CA ALA A 124 14.04 -1.05 30.98
C ALA A 124 13.03 -1.13 29.82
N GLU A 125 11.94 -0.39 29.95
CA GLU A 125 10.92 -0.27 28.91
C GLU A 125 11.48 0.52 27.71
N ILE A 126 11.25 -0.01 26.52
CA ILE A 126 11.66 0.56 25.25
C ILE A 126 10.53 0.42 24.23
N GLU A 127 10.51 1.30 23.24
CA GLU A 127 9.54 1.24 22.16
C GLU A 127 10.16 0.58 20.92
N VAL A 128 9.55 -0.50 20.42
CA VAL A 128 10.08 -1.26 19.28
C VAL A 128 8.96 -1.59 18.29
N PRO A 129 9.28 -1.74 16.98
CA PRO A 129 8.30 -2.19 16.00
C PRO A 129 7.62 -3.49 16.43
N MET A 130 6.28 -3.55 16.39
CA MET A 130 5.52 -4.68 16.95
C MET A 130 5.92 -6.02 16.35
N HIS A 131 6.25 -6.05 15.06
CA HIS A 131 6.68 -7.27 14.36
C HIS A 131 7.99 -7.87 14.89
N LYS A 132 8.75 -7.12 15.69
CA LYS A 132 9.95 -7.57 16.39
C LYS A 132 9.67 -8.10 17.80
N ILE A 133 8.44 -7.99 18.30
CA ILE A 133 8.05 -8.51 19.60
C ILE A 133 7.50 -9.93 19.40
N PRO A 134 7.98 -10.94 20.16
CA PRO A 134 7.43 -12.28 20.09
C PRO A 134 5.91 -12.26 20.31
N ASN A 135 5.18 -12.89 19.39
CA ASN A 135 3.72 -12.86 19.40
C ASN A 135 3.13 -14.19 18.93
N MET A 136 1.91 -14.48 19.38
CA MET A 136 1.10 -15.58 18.87
C MET A 136 -0.30 -15.11 18.48
N PRO A 137 -0.87 -15.61 17.36
CA PRO A 137 -2.29 -15.45 17.08
C PRO A 137 -3.13 -16.08 18.19
N LEU A 138 -4.16 -15.38 18.64
CA LEU A 138 -5.14 -15.88 19.61
C LEU A 138 -6.43 -16.29 18.91
N GLY A 139 -6.98 -15.38 18.10
CA GLY A 139 -8.30 -15.60 17.51
C GLY A 139 -8.66 -14.60 16.42
N LYS A 140 -9.90 -14.73 15.92
CA LYS A 140 -10.51 -13.80 14.97
C LYS A 140 -11.88 -13.33 15.39
N VAL A 141 -12.17 -12.07 15.09
CA VAL A 141 -13.53 -11.51 15.13
C VAL A 141 -14.06 -11.44 13.71
N GLN A 142 -15.29 -11.95 13.50
CA GLN A 142 -15.99 -11.96 12.20
C GLN A 142 -15.14 -12.45 11.02
N GLN A 143 -14.28 -13.45 11.25
CA GLN A 143 -13.37 -14.06 10.26
C GLN A 143 -12.28 -13.14 9.67
N ARG A 144 -12.23 -11.86 10.04
CA ARG A 144 -11.34 -10.85 9.43
C ARG A 144 -10.35 -10.23 10.38
N HIS A 145 -10.82 -9.73 11.52
CA HIS A 145 -9.96 -9.02 12.47
C HIS A 145 -9.13 -10.03 13.25
N VAL A 146 -7.82 -9.81 13.33
CA VAL A 146 -6.90 -10.74 13.99
C VAL A 146 -6.52 -10.20 15.36
N VAL A 147 -6.65 -11.05 16.37
CA VAL A 147 -6.17 -10.77 17.72
C VAL A 147 -4.91 -11.59 17.96
N ARG A 148 -3.87 -10.96 18.50
CA ARG A 148 -2.61 -11.59 18.88
C ARG A 148 -2.27 -11.28 20.33
N ILE A 149 -1.55 -12.18 20.97
CA ILE A 149 -0.88 -11.93 22.24
C ILE A 149 0.58 -11.60 21.96
N PHE A 150 1.06 -10.51 22.53
CA PHE A 150 2.46 -10.08 22.47
C PHE A 150 3.14 -10.33 23.81
N PHE A 151 4.42 -10.73 23.75
CA PHE A 151 5.23 -11.08 24.92
C PHE A 151 6.44 -10.14 25.01
N PRO A 152 6.27 -8.92 25.56
CA PRO A 152 7.28 -7.86 25.49
C PRO A 152 8.57 -8.18 26.23
N ARG A 153 8.52 -9.03 27.27
CA ARG A 153 9.69 -9.46 28.04
C ARG A 153 10.48 -10.61 27.42
N LEU A 154 9.97 -11.20 26.32
CA LEU A 154 10.72 -12.14 25.50
C LEU A 154 11.47 -11.44 24.36
N TYR A 155 11.35 -10.12 24.24
CA TYR A 155 12.07 -9.34 23.25
C TYR A 155 13.59 -9.44 23.44
N SER A 156 14.32 -9.55 22.32
CA SER A 156 15.78 -9.51 22.29
C SER A 156 16.25 -8.66 21.11
N THR A 157 17.33 -7.91 21.32
CA THR A 157 18.00 -7.11 20.27
C THR A 157 18.72 -7.99 19.24
N GLU A 158 19.03 -9.24 19.60
CA GLU A 158 19.56 -10.26 18.69
C GLU A 158 18.40 -10.83 17.86
N TRP A 159 17.89 -10.06 16.90
CA TRP A 159 16.86 -10.52 15.96
C TRP A 159 17.51 -11.38 14.84
N PRO A 160 16.93 -12.52 14.41
CA PRO A 160 15.65 -13.10 14.81
C PRO A 160 15.87 -14.32 15.72
N VAL A 161 16.15 -14.10 17.00
CA VAL A 161 16.25 -15.20 17.96
C VAL A 161 14.90 -15.32 18.68
N ASP A 162 14.17 -16.39 18.33
CA ASP A 162 12.93 -16.90 18.94
C ASP A 162 11.59 -16.28 18.51
N GLN A 163 11.07 -16.78 17.38
CA GLN A 163 9.64 -17.12 17.34
C GLN A 163 9.33 -18.05 18.53
N LEU A 164 8.16 -17.90 19.16
CA LEU A 164 7.75 -18.79 20.26
C LEU A 164 7.98 -20.26 19.87
N THR A 165 8.85 -20.95 20.60
CA THR A 165 9.16 -22.36 20.36
C THR A 165 7.92 -23.21 20.59
N GLN A 166 7.90 -24.43 20.04
CA GLN A 166 6.80 -25.37 20.29
C GLN A 166 6.63 -25.67 21.79
N ASP A 167 7.72 -25.68 22.56
CA ASP A 167 7.66 -25.89 24.01
C ASP A 167 7.00 -24.70 24.74
N LYS A 168 7.31 -23.46 24.33
CA LYS A 168 6.65 -22.26 24.87
C LYS A 168 5.17 -22.24 24.50
N LEU A 169 4.81 -22.63 23.28
CA LEU A 169 3.41 -22.73 22.84
C LEU A 169 2.65 -23.82 23.61
N ALA A 170 3.28 -24.96 23.86
CA ALA A 170 2.71 -26.03 24.67
C ALA A 170 2.45 -25.55 26.10
N LEU A 171 3.43 -24.85 26.70
CA LEU A 171 3.30 -24.27 28.03
C LEU A 171 2.12 -23.28 28.09
N ILE A 172 2.06 -22.32 27.16
CA ILE A 172 0.97 -21.33 27.11
C ILE A 172 -0.39 -22.02 26.95
N TYR A 173 -0.49 -23.03 26.09
CA TYR A 173 -1.76 -23.72 25.88
C TYR A 173 -2.20 -24.51 27.12
N ASP A 174 -1.31 -25.39 27.62
CA ASP A 174 -1.63 -26.36 28.67
C ASP A 174 -1.88 -25.68 30.02
N GLN A 175 -1.14 -24.61 30.32
CA GLN A 175 -1.17 -23.96 31.65
C GLN A 175 -1.95 -22.64 31.67
N CYS A 176 -2.18 -21.98 30.54
CA CYS A 176 -2.88 -20.69 30.51
C CYS A 176 -4.15 -20.72 29.69
N LEU A 177 -4.04 -20.96 28.37
CA LEU A 177 -5.18 -20.79 27.46
C LEU A 177 -6.30 -21.79 27.78
N ARG A 178 -6.00 -23.09 27.79
CA ARG A 178 -7.01 -24.11 28.06
C ARG A 178 -7.61 -23.96 29.47
N PRO A 179 -6.82 -23.80 30.55
CA PRO A 179 -7.38 -23.54 31.88
C PRO A 179 -8.28 -22.31 31.94
N THR A 180 -7.91 -21.22 31.26
CA THR A 180 -8.77 -20.01 31.17
C THR A 180 -10.11 -20.33 30.52
N MET A 181 -10.11 -21.09 29.43
CA MET A 181 -11.34 -21.43 28.71
C MET A 181 -12.24 -22.36 29.53
N LEU A 182 -11.67 -23.30 30.27
CA LEU A 182 -12.43 -24.18 31.15
C LEU A 182 -13.01 -23.47 32.38
N GLU A 183 -12.38 -22.37 32.81
CA GLU A 183 -12.81 -21.53 33.92
C GLU A 183 -13.91 -20.56 33.49
N VAL A 184 -13.71 -19.86 32.37
CA VAL A 184 -14.59 -18.77 31.91
C VAL A 184 -15.75 -19.27 31.05
N VAL A 185 -15.55 -20.32 30.25
CA VAL A 185 -16.53 -20.88 29.31
C VAL A 185 -16.61 -22.41 29.47
N PRO A 186 -16.98 -22.92 30.66
CA PRO A 186 -16.98 -24.35 30.98
C PRO A 186 -17.88 -25.18 30.05
N GLU A 187 -18.92 -24.58 29.48
CA GLU A 187 -19.82 -25.20 28.50
C GLU A 187 -19.13 -25.59 27.19
N SER A 188 -17.95 -25.02 26.89
CA SER A 188 -17.17 -25.33 25.69
C SER A 188 -16.12 -26.42 25.91
N ARG A 189 -16.06 -27.04 27.10
CA ARG A 189 -15.01 -27.97 27.54
C ARG A 189 -14.69 -29.09 26.53
N ASP A 190 -15.70 -29.63 25.87
CA ASP A 190 -15.58 -30.69 24.86
C ASP A 190 -14.87 -30.23 23.58
N LYS A 191 -14.89 -28.93 23.29
CA LYS A 191 -14.23 -28.31 22.13
C LYS A 191 -12.74 -28.05 22.35
N TRP A 192 -12.24 -28.17 23.58
CA TRP A 192 -10.85 -27.89 23.93
C TRP A 192 -10.02 -29.18 24.09
N PRO A 193 -9.05 -29.44 23.20
CA PRO A 193 -8.12 -30.56 23.33
C PRO A 193 -7.47 -30.61 24.72
N THR A 194 -7.21 -31.80 25.26
CA THR A 194 -6.70 -31.95 26.62
C THR A 194 -5.27 -31.41 26.80
N THR A 195 -4.47 -31.46 25.74
CA THR A 195 -3.10 -30.92 25.71
C THR A 195 -2.78 -30.26 24.38
N TYR A 196 -1.70 -29.48 24.32
CA TYR A 196 -1.19 -28.90 23.09
C TYR A 196 -0.84 -29.98 22.07
N ALA A 197 -0.23 -31.08 22.51
CA ALA A 197 0.08 -32.23 21.65
C ALA A 197 -1.19 -32.84 21.04
N ALA A 198 -2.29 -32.92 21.81
CA ALA A 198 -3.58 -33.37 21.30
C ALA A 198 -4.16 -32.37 20.30
N ALA A 199 -4.10 -31.07 20.56
CA ALA A 199 -4.53 -30.02 19.63
C ALA A 199 -3.76 -30.10 18.30
N TYR A 200 -2.44 -30.28 18.39
CA TYR A 200 -1.57 -30.43 17.23
C TYR A 200 -1.89 -31.69 16.43
N ALA A 201 -2.09 -32.83 17.10
CA ALA A 201 -2.46 -34.09 16.46
C ALA A 201 -3.82 -34.01 15.75
N GLN A 202 -4.82 -33.40 16.38
CA GLN A 202 -6.16 -33.20 15.80
C GLN A 202 -6.13 -32.27 14.59
N SER A 203 -5.21 -31.31 14.57
CA SER A 203 -5.07 -30.37 13.47
C SER A 203 -4.41 -30.99 12.23
N ARG A 204 -3.78 -32.16 12.32
CA ARG A 204 -3.13 -32.80 11.15
C ARG A 204 -4.16 -33.53 10.28
N SER A 205 -4.26 -33.11 9.03
CA SER A 205 -5.03 -33.81 8.01
C SER A 205 -4.33 -35.10 7.55
N ARG A 206 -5.09 -35.99 6.90
CA ARG A 206 -4.56 -37.22 6.26
C ARG A 206 -3.47 -36.96 5.22
N THR A 207 -3.41 -35.76 4.64
CA THR A 207 -2.40 -35.37 3.64
C THR A 207 -1.21 -34.62 4.25
N GLY A 208 -1.17 -34.47 5.58
CA GLY A 208 -0.11 -33.79 6.31
C GLY A 208 -0.27 -32.26 6.41
N SER A 209 -1.34 -31.68 5.85
CA SER A 209 -1.67 -30.26 6.04
C SER A 209 -2.30 -30.01 7.42
N LEU A 210 -2.13 -28.79 7.97
CA LEU A 210 -2.78 -28.40 9.23
C LEU A 210 -4.14 -27.74 8.94
N ALA A 211 -5.21 -28.27 9.56
CA ALA A 211 -6.53 -27.69 9.65
C ALA A 211 -6.74 -27.18 11.08
N PHE A 212 -6.94 -25.87 11.24
CA PHE A 212 -7.05 -25.22 12.54
C PHE A 212 -8.53 -25.06 12.91
N SER A 213 -8.97 -25.73 13.98
CA SER A 213 -10.28 -25.50 14.58
C SER A 213 -10.26 -24.27 15.49
N SER A 214 -11.41 -23.64 15.67
CA SER A 214 -11.61 -22.53 16.61
C SER A 214 -12.86 -22.76 17.44
N THR A 215 -12.87 -22.17 18.64
CA THR A 215 -14.03 -22.14 19.54
C THR A 215 -14.51 -20.71 19.67
N ASP A 216 -15.80 -20.50 19.43
CA ASP A 216 -16.44 -19.19 19.54
C ASP A 216 -16.70 -18.82 20.99
N ILE A 217 -16.21 -17.64 21.39
CA ILE A 217 -16.37 -17.07 22.72
C ILE A 217 -17.31 -15.86 22.62
N PRO A 218 -18.44 -15.86 23.37
CA PRO A 218 -19.35 -14.73 23.39
C PRO A 218 -18.70 -13.45 23.91
N TRP A 219 -19.08 -12.30 23.33
CA TRP A 219 -18.48 -11.00 23.63
C TRP A 219 -18.51 -10.63 25.13
N TYR A 220 -19.62 -10.92 25.82
CA TYR A 220 -19.80 -10.64 27.25
C TYR A 220 -18.90 -11.48 28.18
N ARG A 221 -18.12 -12.44 27.65
CA ARG A 221 -17.11 -13.20 28.39
C ARG A 221 -15.68 -12.71 28.13
N LEU A 222 -15.48 -11.83 27.16
CA LEU A 222 -14.14 -11.49 26.67
C LEU A 222 -13.30 -10.73 27.69
N GLU A 223 -13.91 -9.87 28.51
CA GLU A 223 -13.23 -9.21 29.62
C GLU A 223 -12.66 -10.24 30.60
N GLN A 224 -13.50 -11.19 31.05
CA GLN A 224 -13.06 -12.24 31.96
C GLN A 224 -11.99 -13.15 31.32
N VAL A 225 -12.11 -13.46 30.02
CA VAL A 225 -11.07 -14.19 29.28
C VAL A 225 -9.76 -13.41 29.27
N ALA A 226 -9.79 -12.11 28.96
CA ALA A 226 -8.60 -11.27 28.89
C ALA A 226 -7.88 -11.23 30.24
N THR A 227 -8.60 -10.87 31.30
CA THR A 227 -8.05 -10.75 32.67
C THR A 227 -7.50 -12.08 33.16
N THR A 228 -8.27 -13.18 33.05
CA THR A 228 -7.83 -14.50 33.52
C THR A 228 -6.64 -15.01 32.70
N LEU A 229 -6.62 -14.80 31.38
CA LEU A 229 -5.52 -15.25 30.52
C LEU A 229 -4.23 -14.50 30.82
N LEU A 230 -4.27 -13.17 30.88
CA LEU A 230 -3.09 -12.34 31.17
C LEU A 230 -2.53 -12.63 32.57
N ALA A 231 -3.39 -12.85 33.57
CA ALA A 231 -2.97 -13.26 34.91
C ALA A 231 -2.23 -14.62 34.88
N LYS A 232 -2.82 -15.64 34.24
CA LYS A 232 -2.16 -16.96 34.14
C LYS A 232 -0.86 -16.90 33.35
N LEU A 233 -0.76 -16.05 32.32
CA LEU A 233 0.49 -15.82 31.59
C LEU A 233 1.55 -15.20 32.49
N ALA A 234 1.21 -14.16 33.27
CA ALA A 234 2.14 -13.53 34.20
C ALA A 234 2.69 -14.51 35.27
N ASP A 235 1.87 -15.50 35.66
CA ASP A 235 2.23 -16.56 36.61
C ASP A 235 3.15 -17.65 36.02
N LEU A 236 3.25 -17.79 34.69
CA LEU A 236 4.18 -18.76 34.07
C LEU A 236 5.65 -18.44 34.34
N GLY A 237 5.96 -17.17 34.52
CA GLY A 237 7.32 -16.73 34.83
C GLY A 237 7.65 -15.33 34.32
N PRO A 238 8.85 -14.81 34.65
CA PRO A 238 9.21 -13.42 34.38
C PRO A 238 9.13 -13.02 32.90
N GLY A 239 9.42 -13.93 31.97
CA GLY A 239 9.36 -13.66 30.53
C GLY A 239 7.94 -13.48 29.96
N PHE A 240 6.91 -13.93 30.67
CA PHE A 240 5.51 -13.86 30.22
C PHE A 240 4.69 -12.74 30.89
N ARG A 241 5.31 -12.00 31.81
CA ARG A 241 4.69 -10.81 32.42
C ARG A 241 4.54 -9.68 31.40
N ASP A 242 3.58 -8.81 31.68
CA ASP A 242 3.23 -7.64 30.85
C ASP A 242 2.82 -8.02 29.42
N ALA A 243 2.39 -9.28 29.22
CA ALA A 243 1.77 -9.68 27.97
C ALA A 243 0.52 -8.84 27.72
N TYR A 244 0.26 -8.52 26.46
CA TYR A 244 -0.84 -7.67 26.04
C TYR A 244 -1.42 -8.15 24.71
N PHE A 245 -2.58 -7.61 24.32
CA PHE A 245 -3.25 -7.92 23.07
C PHE A 245 -2.91 -6.88 21.99
N GLY A 246 -2.61 -7.38 20.79
CA GLY A 246 -2.58 -6.56 19.58
C GLY A 246 -3.75 -6.91 18.68
N HIS A 247 -4.42 -5.87 18.21
CA HIS A 247 -5.64 -5.92 17.44
C HIS A 247 -5.34 -5.44 16.01
N GLU A 248 -5.69 -6.24 15.01
CA GLU A 248 -5.60 -5.83 13.60
C GLU A 248 -6.99 -5.89 12.99
N LEU A 249 -7.67 -4.75 12.94
CA LEU A 249 -8.94 -4.62 12.24
C LEU A 249 -8.66 -4.48 10.75
N ARG A 250 -9.03 -5.48 9.96
CA ARG A 250 -8.91 -5.42 8.51
C ARG A 250 -10.20 -4.89 7.89
N GLY A 251 -10.12 -3.73 7.24
CA GLY A 251 -11.21 -3.20 6.43
C GLY A 251 -11.48 -4.08 5.20
N THR A 252 -12.68 -3.96 4.63
CA THR A 252 -12.91 -4.45 3.27
C THR A 252 -12.39 -3.39 2.32
N LYS A 253 -11.40 -3.73 1.50
CA LYS A 253 -10.81 -2.77 0.56
C LYS A 253 -11.89 -2.08 -0.26
N GLY A 254 -11.91 -0.75 -0.21
CA GLY A 254 -12.86 0.07 -0.93
C GLY A 254 -14.23 0.23 -0.28
N ALA A 255 -14.50 -0.38 0.88
CA ALA A 255 -15.78 -0.26 1.57
C ALA A 255 -15.90 1.06 2.35
N THR A 256 -14.77 1.63 2.78
CA THR A 256 -14.70 2.88 3.56
C THR A 256 -14.19 4.05 2.72
N ILE A 257 -14.34 3.98 1.39
CA ILE A 257 -14.03 5.08 0.48
C ILE A 257 -14.98 6.24 0.74
N HIS A 258 -14.43 7.39 1.10
CA HIS A 258 -15.19 8.61 1.36
C HIS A 258 -14.48 9.86 0.85
N ASN A 259 -15.24 10.93 0.66
CA ASN A 259 -14.70 12.26 0.44
C ASN A 259 -13.92 12.70 1.68
N GLY A 260 -12.62 12.98 1.50
CA GLY A 260 -11.73 13.34 2.61
C GLY A 260 -12.02 14.70 3.24
N ARG A 261 -12.99 15.47 2.71
CA ARG A 261 -13.49 16.72 3.27
C ARG A 261 -14.89 16.62 3.88
N ASP A 262 -15.60 15.53 3.65
CA ASP A 262 -16.95 15.32 4.19
C ASP A 262 -16.85 14.66 5.57
N GLU A 263 -17.31 15.37 6.61
CA GLU A 263 -17.21 14.88 7.98
C GLU A 263 -18.20 13.75 8.28
N ASP A 264 -19.36 13.75 7.63
CA ASP A 264 -20.39 12.73 7.84
C ASP A 264 -20.00 11.42 7.15
N GLU A 265 -19.49 11.48 5.92
CA GLU A 265 -18.95 10.27 5.26
C GLU A 265 -17.75 9.70 6.02
N ARG A 266 -16.86 10.57 6.55
CA ARG A 266 -15.75 10.14 7.42
C ARG A 266 -16.26 9.41 8.65
N ARG A 267 -17.30 9.93 9.32
CA ARG A 267 -17.89 9.32 10.50
C ARG A 267 -18.51 7.96 10.17
N LEU A 268 -19.29 7.87 9.09
CA LEU A 268 -19.87 6.60 8.63
C LEU A 268 -18.80 5.56 8.31
N ALA A 269 -17.72 5.95 7.64
CA ALA A 269 -16.59 5.07 7.35
C ALA A 269 -15.90 4.56 8.63
N MET A 270 -15.82 5.41 9.66
CA MET A 270 -15.28 5.02 10.96
C MET A 270 -16.21 4.06 11.71
N ASP A 271 -17.51 4.35 11.73
CA ASP A 271 -18.53 3.51 12.37
C ASP A 271 -18.56 2.11 11.73
N ASP A 272 -18.43 2.00 10.41
CA ASP A 272 -18.35 0.71 9.70
C ASP A 272 -17.07 -0.07 10.06
N LEU A 273 -15.93 0.62 10.17
CA LEU A 273 -14.65 -0.01 10.50
C LEU A 273 -14.60 -0.52 11.95
N PHE A 274 -15.29 0.16 12.86
CA PHE A 274 -15.35 -0.15 14.29
C PHE A 274 -16.66 -0.83 14.73
N GLU A 275 -17.51 -1.28 13.80
CA GLU A 275 -18.85 -1.86 14.08
C GLU A 275 -18.85 -2.92 15.20
N HIS A 276 -17.77 -3.68 15.31
CA HIS A 276 -17.63 -4.80 16.25
C HIS A 276 -16.72 -4.50 17.46
N VAL A 277 -16.38 -3.23 17.66
CA VAL A 277 -15.46 -2.77 18.69
C VAL A 277 -16.20 -1.81 19.62
N ASP A 278 -15.95 -1.97 20.92
CA ASP A 278 -16.40 -0.99 21.92
C ASP A 278 -15.46 0.21 21.91
N VAL A 279 -15.77 1.20 21.07
CA VAL A 279 -14.94 2.39 20.84
C VAL A 279 -14.76 3.21 22.12
N ASP A 280 -15.76 3.23 23.00
CA ASP A 280 -15.72 3.98 24.25
C ASP A 280 -14.72 3.40 25.27
N SER A 281 -14.34 2.13 25.11
CA SER A 281 -13.33 1.46 25.94
C SER A 281 -11.89 1.64 25.45
N LEU A 282 -11.69 2.26 24.28
CA LEU A 282 -10.37 2.37 23.67
C LEU A 282 -9.58 3.55 24.23
N ASP A 283 -8.26 3.38 24.30
CA ASP A 283 -7.32 4.48 24.46
C ASP A 283 -6.88 4.98 23.08
N PRO A 284 -7.30 6.18 22.64
CA PRO A 284 -6.96 6.69 21.30
C PRO A 284 -5.46 6.79 21.02
N GLU A 285 -4.61 6.90 22.05
CA GLU A 285 -3.16 6.98 21.87
C GLU A 285 -2.53 5.63 21.50
N GLN A 286 -3.23 4.52 21.77
CA GLN A 286 -2.77 3.15 21.50
C GLN A 286 -3.37 2.55 20.22
N TRP A 287 -4.14 3.33 19.46
CA TRP A 287 -4.85 2.88 18.27
C TRP A 287 -4.52 3.76 17.06
N HIS A 288 -4.11 3.11 15.97
CA HIS A 288 -3.70 3.76 14.73
C HIS A 288 -4.58 3.30 13.58
N VAL A 289 -5.08 4.25 12.80
CA VAL A 289 -5.84 3.97 11.57
C VAL A 289 -4.93 4.22 10.37
N ASP A 290 -4.77 3.21 9.53
CA ASP A 290 -4.09 3.32 8.24
C ASP A 290 -5.06 3.90 7.20
N VAL A 291 -4.76 5.13 6.75
CA VAL A 291 -5.61 5.90 5.84
C VAL A 291 -4.91 6.05 4.50
N ALA A 292 -5.43 5.37 3.48
CA ALA A 292 -5.00 5.58 2.12
C ALA A 292 -5.59 6.90 1.59
N LEU A 293 -4.71 7.85 1.25
CA LEU A 293 -5.09 9.14 0.68
C LEU A 293 -4.94 9.12 -0.84
N THR A 294 -6.00 9.46 -1.55
CA THR A 294 -5.97 9.73 -2.98
C THR A 294 -6.24 11.22 -3.21
N ILE A 295 -5.31 11.90 -3.88
CA ILE A 295 -5.47 13.29 -4.30
C ILE A 295 -5.66 13.28 -5.82
N GLY A 296 -6.85 13.67 -6.23
CA GLY A 296 -7.20 13.92 -7.61
C GLY A 296 -7.06 15.39 -7.95
N VAL A 297 -6.43 15.67 -9.08
CA VAL A 297 -6.57 16.97 -9.74
C VAL A 297 -7.42 16.72 -10.99
N PRO A 298 -8.57 17.38 -11.16
CA PRO A 298 -9.37 17.32 -12.38
C PRO A 298 -8.49 17.50 -13.62
N GLY A 299 -8.66 16.61 -14.60
CA GLY A 299 -7.84 16.58 -15.81
C GLY A 299 -6.43 15.95 -15.68
N HIS A 300 -6.01 15.52 -14.48
CA HIS A 300 -4.65 14.98 -14.24
C HIS A 300 -4.63 13.57 -13.63
N LEU A 301 -5.79 12.97 -13.36
CA LEU A 301 -5.91 11.56 -13.00
C LEU A 301 -5.95 10.69 -14.27
N ALA A 302 -5.03 9.74 -14.40
CA ALA A 302 -5.13 8.65 -15.39
C ALA A 302 -6.22 7.66 -14.95
N ARG A 303 -7.49 8.05 -15.13
CA ARG A 303 -8.62 7.16 -14.93
C ARG A 303 -8.82 6.27 -16.18
N PRO A 304 -9.54 5.13 -16.12
CA PRO A 304 -9.88 4.34 -17.32
C PRO A 304 -10.45 5.19 -18.45
N GLU A 305 -11.15 6.28 -18.10
CA GLU A 305 -11.72 7.28 -18.99
C GLU A 305 -10.65 7.99 -19.85
N LEU A 306 -9.40 8.10 -19.39
CA LEU A 306 -8.30 8.70 -20.16
C LEU A 306 -8.06 7.97 -21.48
N LEU A 307 -8.10 6.63 -21.46
CA LEU A 307 -7.95 5.82 -22.67
C LEU A 307 -9.26 5.71 -23.46
N GLN A 308 -10.38 6.18 -22.90
CA GLN A 308 -11.72 6.15 -23.53
C GLN A 308 -12.14 7.51 -24.10
N THR A 309 -11.31 8.54 -23.97
CA THR A 309 -11.60 9.92 -24.40
C THR A 309 -10.64 10.38 -25.50
N ALA A 310 -10.99 11.49 -26.14
CA ALA A 310 -10.16 12.14 -27.17
C ALA A 310 -9.06 13.05 -26.58
N ASP A 311 -9.07 13.26 -25.26
CA ASP A 311 -8.15 14.13 -24.55
C ASP A 311 -6.89 13.35 -24.19
N LEU A 312 -5.81 13.63 -24.93
CA LEU A 312 -4.55 12.93 -24.76
C LEU A 312 -3.73 13.57 -23.64
N PRO A 313 -3.09 12.77 -22.76
CA PRO A 313 -2.24 13.26 -21.68
C PRO A 313 -0.86 13.74 -22.18
N PHE A 314 -0.72 13.98 -23.48
CA PHE A 314 0.54 14.34 -24.12
C PHE A 314 0.43 15.76 -24.64
N THR A 315 1.52 16.52 -24.57
CA THR A 315 1.62 17.82 -25.25
C THR A 315 1.85 17.66 -26.76
N LYS A 316 2.35 16.49 -27.20
CA LYS A 316 2.53 16.09 -28.60
C LYS A 316 2.27 14.60 -28.75
N ALA A 317 1.64 14.18 -29.83
CA ALA A 317 1.45 12.76 -30.15
C ALA A 317 1.47 12.54 -31.67
N GLN A 318 1.72 11.31 -32.09
CA GLN A 318 1.54 10.88 -33.48
C GLN A 318 0.49 9.78 -33.47
N TYR A 319 -0.48 9.81 -34.37
CA TYR A 319 -1.54 8.80 -34.35
C TYR A 319 -1.81 8.24 -35.74
N CYS A 320 -2.32 7.01 -35.76
CA CYS A 320 -2.96 6.43 -36.93
C CYS A 320 -4.30 5.80 -36.52
N VAL A 321 -5.29 5.87 -37.41
CA VAL A 321 -6.53 5.10 -37.26
C VAL A 321 -6.24 3.66 -37.68
N CYS A 322 -6.35 2.73 -36.72
CA CYS A 322 -6.08 1.33 -36.98
C CYS A 322 -7.18 0.68 -37.81
N THR A 323 -6.83 -0.37 -38.56
CA THR A 323 -7.78 -1.38 -39.00
C THR A 323 -8.14 -2.32 -37.84
N ASP A 324 -9.20 -3.11 -37.99
CA ASP A 324 -9.61 -4.10 -36.98
C ASP A 324 -8.49 -5.13 -36.68
N ASP A 325 -7.74 -5.52 -37.72
CA ASP A 325 -6.60 -6.42 -37.60
C ASP A 325 -5.45 -5.78 -36.81
N GLN A 326 -5.17 -4.49 -37.07
CA GLN A 326 -4.14 -3.76 -36.33
C GLN A 326 -4.55 -3.57 -34.87
N TRP A 327 -5.82 -3.27 -34.61
CA TRP A 327 -6.35 -3.12 -33.26
C TRP A 327 -6.25 -4.44 -32.47
N THR A 328 -6.61 -5.56 -33.12
CA THR A 328 -6.46 -6.90 -32.54
C THR A 328 -5.00 -7.27 -32.29
N MET A 329 -4.10 -6.92 -33.22
CA MET A 329 -2.67 -7.08 -33.04
C MET A 329 -2.13 -6.31 -31.82
N HIS A 330 -2.60 -5.09 -31.58
CA HIS A 330 -2.21 -4.33 -30.38
C HIS A 330 -2.72 -4.99 -29.10
N PHE A 331 -3.96 -5.51 -29.11
CA PHE A 331 -4.48 -6.31 -28.00
C PHE A 331 -3.60 -7.53 -27.72
N ASP A 332 -3.24 -8.30 -28.75
CA ASP A 332 -2.41 -9.51 -28.60
C ASP A 332 -0.99 -9.21 -28.10
N ARG A 333 -0.47 -8.01 -28.35
CA ARG A 333 0.82 -7.57 -27.81
C ARG A 333 0.73 -7.14 -26.34
N LEU A 334 -0.35 -6.42 -25.98
CA LEU A 334 -0.57 -5.90 -24.62
C LEU A 334 -0.98 -7.00 -23.65
N PHE A 335 -1.79 -7.92 -24.14
CA PHE A 335 -2.21 -9.13 -23.49
C PHE A 335 -1.79 -10.26 -24.43
N PRO A 336 -0.66 -10.93 -24.22
CA PRO A 336 -0.27 -12.08 -25.03
C PRO A 336 -0.90 -13.39 -24.55
N GLU A 337 -1.22 -14.29 -25.48
CA GLU A 337 -1.68 -15.65 -25.16
C GLU A 337 -0.51 -16.56 -24.71
N THR A 338 0.70 -16.26 -25.19
CA THR A 338 1.94 -16.94 -24.81
C THR A 338 2.90 -15.93 -24.19
N ILE A 339 3.34 -16.20 -22.95
CA ILE A 339 4.30 -15.35 -22.26
C ILE A 339 5.72 -15.73 -22.72
N GLU A 340 6.27 -14.93 -23.62
CA GLU A 340 7.67 -15.08 -24.06
C GLU A 340 8.65 -14.49 -23.02
N ASN A 341 9.83 -15.10 -22.89
CA ASN A 341 10.91 -14.61 -22.03
C ASN A 341 11.76 -13.51 -22.70
N ALA A 342 11.39 -13.05 -23.90
CA ALA A 342 12.14 -12.03 -24.63
C ALA A 342 12.07 -10.68 -23.90
N LYS A 343 13.20 -9.96 -23.85
CA LYS A 343 13.27 -8.61 -23.30
C LYS A 343 12.40 -7.66 -24.14
N ARG A 344 11.22 -7.31 -23.64
CA ARG A 344 10.34 -6.28 -24.23
C ARG A 344 10.49 -4.97 -23.44
N GLN A 345 10.90 -3.91 -24.13
CA GLN A 345 11.12 -2.58 -23.57
C GLN A 345 9.80 -2.00 -23.03
N ASN A 346 9.88 -1.36 -21.86
CA ASN A 346 8.79 -0.66 -21.16
C ASN A 346 7.67 -1.55 -20.57
N PHE A 347 7.42 -2.74 -21.10
CA PHE A 347 6.39 -3.66 -20.57
C PHE A 347 6.63 -4.06 -19.11
N GLY A 348 7.87 -4.40 -18.74
CA GLY A 348 8.22 -4.80 -17.37
C GLY A 348 8.10 -3.66 -16.33
N ARG A 349 7.99 -2.40 -16.79
CA ARG A 349 7.76 -1.24 -15.92
C ARG A 349 6.27 -0.96 -15.68
N CYS A 350 5.39 -1.64 -16.41
CA CYS A 350 3.94 -1.46 -16.27
C CYS A 350 3.36 -2.46 -15.28
N THR A 351 2.81 -1.96 -14.17
CA THR A 351 2.19 -2.77 -13.11
C THR A 351 1.07 -3.69 -13.61
N TYR A 352 0.30 -3.25 -14.63
CA TYR A 352 -0.73 -4.11 -15.22
C TYR A 352 -0.10 -5.35 -15.89
N TYR A 353 1.02 -5.18 -16.59
CA TYR A 353 1.64 -6.23 -17.38
C TYR A 353 2.30 -7.27 -16.48
N THR A 354 2.96 -6.84 -15.40
CA THR A 354 3.55 -7.75 -14.41
C THR A 354 2.46 -8.60 -13.73
N LYS A 355 1.33 -7.99 -13.36
CA LYS A 355 0.15 -8.70 -12.82
C LYS A 355 -0.47 -9.66 -13.83
N TYR A 356 -0.65 -9.23 -15.09
CA TYR A 356 -1.18 -10.09 -16.15
C TYR A 356 -0.28 -11.30 -16.40
N VAL A 357 1.04 -11.12 -16.48
CA VAL A 357 2.00 -12.22 -16.66
C VAL A 357 1.95 -13.20 -15.49
N ALA A 358 1.89 -12.70 -14.25
CA ALA A 358 1.78 -13.56 -13.07
C ALA A 358 0.48 -14.38 -13.09
N PHE A 359 -0.65 -13.73 -13.42
CA PHE A 359 -1.94 -14.38 -13.60
C PHE A 359 -1.93 -15.43 -14.71
N ALA A 360 -1.40 -15.09 -15.89
CA ALA A 360 -1.34 -15.99 -17.04
C ALA A 360 -0.48 -17.23 -16.79
N ARG A 361 0.53 -17.15 -15.91
CA ARG A 361 1.39 -18.27 -15.54
C ARG A 361 0.75 -19.29 -14.61
N VAL A 362 -0.27 -18.90 -13.84
CA VAL A 362 -0.90 -19.77 -12.82
C VAL A 362 -2.22 -20.40 -13.27
N ILE A 363 -2.72 -20.04 -14.46
CA ILE A 363 -3.98 -20.56 -15.00
C ILE A 363 -3.74 -21.44 -16.23
N THR A 364 -4.73 -22.29 -16.55
CA THR A 364 -4.67 -23.11 -17.77
C THR A 364 -4.82 -22.25 -19.03
N LYS A 365 -4.29 -22.74 -20.16
CA LYS A 365 -4.44 -22.09 -21.48
C LYS A 365 -5.92 -21.81 -21.82
N LYS A 366 -6.82 -22.78 -21.56
CA LYS A 366 -8.26 -22.63 -21.79
C LYS A 366 -8.87 -21.52 -20.94
N SER A 367 -8.49 -21.42 -19.66
CA SER A 367 -8.93 -20.34 -18.76
C SER A 367 -8.36 -18.99 -19.20
N LEU A 368 -7.11 -18.96 -19.66
CA LEU A 368 -6.49 -17.75 -20.21
C LEU A 368 -7.24 -17.26 -21.44
N SER A 369 -7.54 -18.11 -22.43
CA SER A 369 -8.31 -17.70 -23.61
C SER A 369 -9.71 -17.17 -23.25
N ARG A 370 -10.35 -17.69 -22.18
CA ARG A 370 -11.62 -17.13 -21.66
C ARG A 370 -11.42 -15.75 -21.01
N ALA A 371 -10.39 -15.59 -20.19
CA ALA A 371 -10.08 -14.30 -19.56
C ALA A 371 -9.73 -13.24 -20.62
N ARG A 372 -8.95 -13.60 -21.63
CA ARG A 372 -8.63 -12.75 -22.79
C ARG A 372 -9.86 -12.26 -23.52
N ARG A 373 -10.88 -13.11 -23.69
CA ARG A 373 -12.14 -12.70 -24.33
C ARG A 373 -12.85 -11.60 -23.54
N VAL A 374 -12.88 -11.71 -22.21
CA VAL A 374 -13.44 -10.67 -21.33
C VAL A 374 -12.59 -9.39 -21.42
N LEU A 375 -11.26 -9.53 -21.36
CA LEU A 375 -10.35 -8.40 -21.49
C LEU A 375 -10.48 -7.71 -22.86
N LYS A 376 -10.72 -8.46 -23.94
CA LYS A 376 -10.91 -7.90 -25.29
C LYS A 376 -12.17 -7.06 -25.36
N ALA A 377 -13.26 -7.52 -24.74
CA ALA A 377 -14.51 -6.75 -24.68
C ALA A 377 -14.33 -5.41 -23.94
N GLU A 378 -13.53 -5.38 -22.87
CA GLU A 378 -13.17 -4.12 -22.19
C GLU A 378 -12.18 -3.27 -23.01
N PHE A 379 -11.19 -3.91 -23.64
CA PHE A 379 -10.21 -3.26 -24.49
C PHE A 379 -10.84 -2.55 -25.69
N ASP A 380 -11.90 -3.12 -26.26
CA ASP A 380 -12.61 -2.53 -27.39
C ASP A 380 -13.44 -1.30 -27.02
N LYS A 381 -13.61 -1.02 -25.73
CA LYS A 381 -14.17 0.24 -25.24
C LYS A 381 -13.15 1.37 -25.26
N LEU A 382 -11.85 1.09 -25.35
CA LEU A 382 -10.81 2.13 -25.36
C LEU A 382 -10.84 2.89 -26.69
N ALA A 383 -10.70 4.21 -26.63
CA ALA A 383 -10.64 5.08 -27.81
C ALA A 383 -9.24 5.06 -28.45
N TRP A 384 -8.19 4.91 -27.65
CA TRP A 384 -6.81 4.85 -28.12
C TRP A 384 -5.92 4.02 -27.19
N VAL A 385 -4.80 3.52 -27.72
CA VAL A 385 -3.77 2.78 -26.97
C VAL A 385 -2.37 3.16 -27.49
N PRO A 386 -1.29 2.81 -26.76
CA PRO A 386 0.05 2.93 -27.30
C PRO A 386 0.17 2.13 -28.61
N TYR A 387 0.80 2.71 -29.63
CA TYR A 387 1.12 1.94 -30.84
C TYR A 387 2.28 0.99 -30.53
N THR A 388 1.94 -0.22 -30.11
CA THR A 388 2.91 -1.22 -29.69
C THR A 388 3.73 -1.73 -30.88
N ARG A 389 5.03 -1.94 -30.68
CA ARG A 389 5.88 -2.76 -31.56
C ARG A 389 6.16 -4.10 -30.90
N THR A 390 6.75 -5.03 -31.66
CA THR A 390 7.11 -6.36 -31.15
C THR A 390 8.02 -6.29 -29.93
N ASP A 391 8.94 -5.32 -29.88
CA ASP A 391 9.97 -5.17 -28.85
C ASP A 391 9.68 -4.07 -27.81
N ARG A 392 8.68 -3.20 -28.01
CA ARG A 392 8.44 -2.03 -27.13
C ARG A 392 6.98 -1.60 -27.08
N LEU A 393 6.56 -1.16 -25.90
CA LEU A 393 5.21 -0.63 -25.67
C LEU A 393 5.00 0.75 -26.32
N TRP A 394 6.00 1.62 -26.20
CA TRP A 394 5.96 3.00 -26.68
C TRP A 394 7.00 3.22 -27.78
N SER A 395 6.61 3.94 -28.83
CA SER A 395 7.51 4.44 -29.86
C SER A 395 7.44 5.96 -29.89
N SER A 396 8.59 6.62 -29.81
CA SER A 396 8.72 8.09 -29.87
C SER A 396 9.45 8.57 -31.12
N GLY A 397 9.96 7.66 -31.95
CA GLY A 397 10.55 7.99 -33.24
C GLY A 397 9.48 8.51 -34.21
N LYS A 398 9.89 9.34 -35.18
CA LYS A 398 8.97 9.84 -36.22
C LYS A 398 8.43 8.65 -37.02
N MET A 399 7.11 8.46 -36.99
CA MET A 399 6.46 7.41 -37.77
C MET A 399 6.37 7.87 -39.24
N GLN A 400 6.57 6.95 -40.17
CA GLN A 400 6.58 7.22 -41.61
C GLN A 400 5.35 6.62 -42.29
N GLY A 401 4.82 7.30 -43.30
CA GLY A 401 3.70 6.84 -44.12
C GLY A 401 2.48 7.77 -44.06
N ALA A 402 1.64 7.73 -45.10
CA ALA A 402 0.48 8.60 -45.26
C ALA A 402 -0.63 8.39 -44.22
N ALA A 403 -0.58 7.28 -43.46
CA ALA A 403 -1.57 6.95 -42.43
C ALA A 403 -1.29 7.60 -41.07
N TRP A 404 -0.19 8.36 -40.94
CA TRP A 404 0.24 8.97 -39.68
C TRP A 404 0.00 10.48 -39.67
N GLU A 405 -0.69 10.94 -38.65
CA GLU A 405 -0.90 12.36 -38.36
C GLU A 405 -0.17 12.78 -37.08
N MET A 406 0.20 14.06 -37.01
CA MET A 406 0.88 14.67 -35.85
C MET A 406 -0.09 15.59 -35.10
N LEU A 407 0.00 15.56 -33.78
CA LEU A 407 -0.67 16.47 -32.86
C LEU A 407 0.38 17.24 -32.03
N PRO A 408 0.28 18.57 -31.93
CA PRO A 408 -0.54 19.43 -32.78
C PRO A 408 -0.07 19.38 -34.25
N ARG A 409 -0.96 19.72 -35.20
CA ARG A 409 -0.63 19.72 -36.63
C ARG A 409 0.57 20.62 -36.90
N GLY A 410 1.54 20.13 -37.69
CA GLY A 410 2.78 20.87 -37.99
C GLY A 410 3.91 20.70 -36.96
N ALA A 411 3.76 19.84 -35.94
CA ALA A 411 4.85 19.56 -35.00
C ALA A 411 6.07 18.89 -35.69
N ASN A 412 7.26 19.48 -35.50
CA ASN A 412 8.51 19.07 -36.18
C ASN A 412 9.32 17.96 -35.47
N ARG A 413 8.92 17.53 -34.26
CA ARG A 413 9.61 16.48 -33.46
C ARG A 413 8.64 15.36 -33.10
N GLY A 414 9.14 14.13 -33.03
CA GLY A 414 8.34 12.94 -32.71
C GLY A 414 7.79 12.98 -31.28
N GLY A 415 6.48 12.82 -31.14
CA GLY A 415 5.80 12.48 -29.89
C GLY A 415 5.56 10.98 -29.76
N PRO A 416 5.00 10.48 -28.65
CA PRO A 416 4.53 9.10 -28.55
C PRO A 416 3.57 8.75 -29.70
N ALA A 417 3.78 7.58 -30.30
CA ALA A 417 2.90 7.00 -31.30
C ALA A 417 1.73 6.26 -30.62
N ILE A 418 0.51 6.57 -31.04
CA ILE A 418 -0.73 5.97 -30.54
C ILE A 418 -1.55 5.35 -31.67
N ALA A 419 -2.26 4.28 -31.33
CA ALA A 419 -3.21 3.59 -32.16
C ALA A 419 -4.61 4.04 -31.80
N ILE A 420 -5.40 4.48 -32.78
CA ILE A 420 -6.80 4.88 -32.58
C ILE A 420 -7.72 3.70 -32.91
N ASN A 421 -8.71 3.47 -32.04
CA ASN A 421 -9.70 2.41 -32.21
C ASN A 421 -10.58 2.67 -33.46
N PRO A 422 -10.64 1.73 -34.42
CA PRO A 422 -11.51 1.87 -35.60
C PRO A 422 -12.99 2.07 -35.26
N LEU A 423 -13.47 1.43 -34.19
CA LEU A 423 -14.87 1.47 -33.77
C LEU A 423 -15.27 2.84 -33.20
N ARG A 424 -14.31 3.56 -32.61
CA ARG A 424 -14.55 4.86 -31.94
C ARG A 424 -14.05 6.06 -32.75
N ARG A 425 -13.64 5.85 -34.01
CA ARG A 425 -13.10 6.91 -34.89
C ARG A 425 -13.98 8.15 -35.02
N ARG A 426 -15.31 7.99 -34.95
CA ARG A 426 -16.29 9.08 -35.08
C ARG A 426 -16.39 9.95 -33.82
N GLU A 427 -15.99 9.42 -32.68
CA GLU A 427 -15.99 10.13 -31.39
C GLU A 427 -14.68 10.92 -31.19
N LEU A 428 -13.69 10.70 -32.06
CA LEU A 428 -12.34 11.26 -31.99
C LEU A 428 -12.10 12.42 -32.98
N VAL A 429 -13.17 13.02 -33.51
CA VAL A 429 -13.12 14.21 -34.40
C VAL A 429 -12.43 15.41 -33.72
N THR A 430 -12.27 15.35 -32.39
CA THR A 430 -11.63 16.37 -31.56
C THR A 430 -10.46 15.82 -30.74
N LEU A 431 -9.60 14.99 -31.33
CA LEU A 431 -8.33 14.61 -30.67
C LEU A 431 -7.54 15.86 -30.28
N ARG A 432 -7.30 16.02 -28.98
CA ARG A 432 -6.60 17.18 -28.43
C ARG A 432 -5.44 16.71 -27.56
N VAL A 433 -4.30 17.36 -27.75
CA VAL A 433 -3.15 17.26 -26.85
C VAL A 433 -3.34 18.27 -25.71
N PHE A 434 -2.68 18.03 -24.59
CA PHE A 434 -2.69 18.95 -23.47
C PHE A 434 -2.07 20.30 -23.88
N ASP A 435 -2.84 21.38 -23.83
CA ASP A 435 -2.34 22.74 -24.06
C ASP A 435 -1.53 23.21 -22.84
N GLN A 436 -0.27 23.60 -23.07
CA GLN A 436 0.46 24.35 -22.04
C GLN A 436 -0.06 25.80 -22.03
N PRO A 437 -0.26 26.43 -20.86
CA PRO A 437 -0.54 27.86 -20.80
C PRO A 437 0.58 28.61 -21.53
N GLY A 438 0.21 29.40 -22.54
CA GLY A 438 1.14 30.00 -23.49
C GLY A 438 2.22 30.84 -22.81
N ASN A 439 3.46 30.69 -23.28
CA ASN A 439 4.38 31.82 -23.25
C ASN A 439 3.74 32.92 -24.09
N GLY A 440 3.50 34.08 -23.45
CA GLY A 440 2.85 35.22 -24.06
C GLY A 440 3.42 35.57 -25.43
N ASP A 441 2.51 36.04 -26.27
CA ASP A 441 2.76 36.60 -27.58
C ASP A 441 4.02 37.47 -27.58
N SER A 442 4.97 37.12 -28.45
CA SER A 442 5.96 38.07 -28.90
C SER A 442 5.20 39.14 -29.70
N GLU A 443 4.85 40.22 -29.03
CA GLU A 443 4.45 41.46 -29.68
C GLU A 443 5.53 41.82 -30.70
N SER A 444 5.09 41.89 -31.95
CA SER A 444 5.79 42.56 -33.02
C SER A 444 5.94 44.03 -32.64
N GLU A 445 7.08 44.40 -32.06
CA GLU A 445 7.55 45.78 -32.14
C GLU A 445 8.02 46.01 -33.58
N GLY A 446 7.17 46.67 -34.36
CA GLY A 446 7.61 47.43 -35.50
C GLY A 446 8.10 48.78 -35.00
N GLU A 447 9.37 49.10 -35.25
CA GLU A 447 9.86 50.47 -35.29
C GLU A 447 10.85 50.60 -36.47
N GLU A 448 10.48 51.54 -37.36
CA GLU A 448 11.22 52.29 -38.39
C GLU A 448 12.33 51.66 -39.25
#